data_AF-A0A535GDL9-F1
#
_entry.id   AF-A0A535GDL9-F1
#
_cell.length_a   1.000
_cell.length_b   1.000
_cell.length_c   1.000
_cell.angle_alpha   90.00
_cell.angle_beta   90.00
_cell.angle_gamma   90.00
#
_symmetry.space_group_name_H-M   'P 1'
#
loop_
_entity.id
_entity.type
_entity.pdbx_description
1 polymer ?
#
loop_
_entity_poly.entity_id
_entity_poly.type
_entity_poly.pdbx_seq_one_letter_code
_entity_poly.pdbx_strand_id
1 'polypeptide(L)'
;MEITWRGPVPESNYTVGREGERVELIVDHWTVVMFEGAIRRFKDPSSILSAHYVIGQDGRIAQLVSEDDTAYHAGRYDVNLRSIG
;
A
#
# COMPACT_ATOMS: atom_id res chain seq x y z
N MET A 1 -2.09 -5.17 18.97
CA MET A 1 -2.78 -4.84 17.72
C MET A 1 -2.21 -5.78 16.67
N GLU A 2 -3.05 -6.55 15.97
CA GLU A 2 -2.59 -7.57 15.02
C GLU A 2 -2.63 -6.99 13.61
N ILE A 3 -1.55 -7.16 12.85
CA ILE A 3 -1.49 -6.81 11.43
C ILE A 3 -1.80 -8.07 10.64
N THR A 4 -2.90 -8.06 9.89
CA THR A 4 -3.25 -9.18 9.03
C THR A 4 -2.64 -8.98 7.65
N TRP A 5 -1.78 -9.90 7.22
CA TRP A 5 -1.34 -9.95 5.83
C TRP A 5 -2.52 -10.29 4.91
N ARG A 6 -2.81 -9.40 3.95
CA ARG A 6 -3.86 -9.52 2.94
C ARG A 6 -3.31 -9.42 1.51
N GLY A 7 -2.00 -9.24 1.36
CA GLY A 7 -1.29 -9.13 0.09
C GLY A 7 -0.72 -10.45 -0.46
N PRO A 8 0.23 -10.36 -1.41
CA PRO A 8 0.54 -9.14 -2.15
C PRO A 8 -0.67 -8.72 -3.01
N VAL A 9 -0.78 -7.43 -3.31
CA VAL A 9 -1.64 -6.95 -4.41
C VAL A 9 -1.12 -7.51 -5.76
N PRO A 10 -1.89 -7.45 -6.85
CA PRO A 10 -1.39 -7.86 -8.17
C PRO A 10 -0.09 -7.14 -8.55
N GLU A 11 0.78 -7.83 -9.30
CA GLU A 11 2.09 -7.31 -9.75
C GLU A 11 1.99 -6.00 -10.56
N SER A 12 0.83 -5.68 -11.15
CA SER A 12 0.60 -4.41 -11.82
C SER A 12 0.45 -3.20 -10.88
N ASN A 13 0.32 -3.43 -9.57
CA ASN A 13 0.01 -2.41 -8.57
C ASN A 13 1.16 -2.17 -7.57
N TYR A 14 2.32 -2.81 -7.74
CA TYR A 14 3.50 -2.55 -6.91
C TYR A 14 4.78 -2.92 -7.66
N THR A 15 5.94 -2.45 -7.21
CA THR A 15 7.25 -2.90 -7.70
C THR A 15 7.95 -3.70 -6.62
N VAL A 16 8.59 -4.81 -7.00
CA VAL A 16 9.44 -5.60 -6.09
C VAL A 16 10.71 -4.81 -5.77
N GLY A 17 11.04 -4.69 -4.49
CA GLY A 17 12.17 -3.91 -4.02
C GLY A 17 11.92 -2.40 -4.06
N ARG A 18 12.98 -1.65 -3.74
CA ARG A 18 12.99 -0.18 -3.67
C ARG A 18 14.15 0.44 -4.45
N GLU A 19 14.70 -0.28 -5.43
CA GLU A 19 15.80 0.21 -6.29
C GLU A 19 17.05 0.74 -5.54
N GLY A 20 17.29 0.25 -4.32
CA GLY A 20 18.40 0.69 -3.47
C GLY A 20 18.09 1.92 -2.60
N GLU A 21 16.90 2.50 -2.76
CA GLU A 21 16.38 3.53 -1.88
C GLU A 21 16.00 2.98 -0.50
N ARG A 22 16.00 3.86 0.50
CA ARG A 22 15.53 3.55 1.86
C ARG A 22 14.21 4.25 2.13
N VAL A 23 13.41 3.66 3.00
CA VAL A 23 12.23 4.33 3.54
C VAL A 23 12.67 5.52 4.40
N GLU A 24 12.16 6.70 4.08
CA GLU A 24 12.43 7.98 4.76
C GLU A 24 11.13 8.66 5.21
N LEU A 25 9.99 8.25 4.65
CA LEU A 25 8.70 8.94 4.80
C LEU A 25 7.59 7.96 5.18
N ILE A 26 6.63 8.46 5.94
CA ILE A 26 5.27 7.90 5.99
C ILE A 26 4.36 8.91 5.28
N VAL A 27 3.57 8.44 4.32
CA VAL A 27 2.57 9.27 3.64
C VAL A 27 1.19 8.78 4.05
N ASP A 28 0.53 9.53 4.93
CA ASP A 28 -0.79 9.18 5.43
C ASP A 28 -1.89 9.54 4.42
N HIS A 29 -2.74 8.56 4.08
CA HIS A 29 -3.88 8.72 3.18
C HIS A 29 -5.16 8.33 3.89
N TRP A 30 -6.25 9.02 3.55
CA TRP A 30 -7.59 8.55 3.85
C TRP A 30 -8.27 7.96 2.61
N THR A 31 -9.12 6.96 2.81
CA THR A 31 -9.96 6.42 1.75
C THR A 31 -11.39 6.92 1.89
N VAL A 32 -12.00 7.32 0.79
CA VAL A 32 -13.44 7.70 0.74
C VAL A 32 -14.35 6.46 0.74
N VAL A 33 -13.76 5.26 0.84
CA VAL A 33 -14.44 3.96 0.87
C VAL A 33 -14.12 3.22 2.16
N MET A 34 -14.98 2.29 2.53
CA MET A 34 -14.80 1.42 3.71
C MET A 34 -13.59 0.48 3.53
N PHE A 35 -13.11 -0.07 4.65
CA PHE A 35 -11.94 -0.97 4.74
C PHE A 35 -11.85 -2.03 3.63
N GLU A 36 -12.88 -2.87 3.47
CA GLU A 36 -12.90 -3.91 2.44
C GLU A 36 -13.00 -3.34 1.01
N GLY A 37 -13.59 -2.14 0.86
CA GLY A 37 -13.66 -1.42 -0.41
C GLY A 37 -12.29 -0.95 -0.87
N ALA A 38 -11.47 -0.43 0.05
CA ALA A 38 -10.08 -0.04 -0.24
C ALA A 38 -9.25 -1.26 -0.66
N ILE A 39 -9.30 -2.35 0.12
CA ILE A 39 -8.61 -3.61 -0.19
C ILE A 39 -9.02 -4.14 -1.57
N ARG A 40 -10.33 -4.16 -1.87
CA ARG A 40 -10.84 -4.57 -3.18
C ARG A 40 -10.28 -3.70 -4.29
N ARG A 41 -10.24 -2.38 -4.11
CA ARG A 41 -9.73 -1.45 -5.12
C ARG A 41 -8.23 -1.62 -5.36
N PHE A 42 -7.46 -1.94 -4.32
CA PHE A 42 -6.01 -2.20 -4.43
C PHE A 42 -5.70 -3.59 -5.03
N LYS A 43 -6.64 -4.53 -4.96
CA LYS A 43 -6.54 -5.86 -5.58
C LYS A 43 -7.03 -5.91 -7.03
N ASP A 44 -7.56 -4.82 -7.57
CA ASP A 44 -7.92 -4.74 -8.98
C ASP A 44 -6.64 -4.49 -9.81
N PRO A 45 -6.26 -5.37 -10.75
CA PRO A 45 -5.04 -5.18 -11.53
C PRO A 45 -5.12 -4.00 -12.52
N SER A 46 -6.32 -3.56 -12.90
CA SER A 46 -6.53 -2.41 -13.82
C SER A 46 -6.30 -1.06 -13.15
N SER A 47 -6.06 -1.08 -11.84
CA SER A 47 -6.21 0.04 -10.95
C SER A 47 -4.92 0.84 -10.79
N ILE A 48 -3.77 0.17 -10.99
CA ILE A 48 -2.40 0.71 -11.03
C ILE A 48 -2.10 1.62 -9.83
N LEU A 49 -2.59 1.20 -8.66
CA LEU A 49 -2.35 1.86 -7.38
C LEU A 49 -2.46 0.84 -6.24
N SER A 50 -1.83 1.13 -5.11
CA SER A 50 -1.87 0.32 -3.89
C SER A 50 -1.39 1.14 -2.69
N ALA A 51 -1.41 0.54 -1.51
CA ALA A 51 -0.76 1.02 -0.30
C ALA A 51 -0.15 -0.19 0.43
N HIS A 52 0.81 0.04 1.33
CA HIS A 52 1.36 -0.99 2.20
C HIS A 52 0.33 -1.37 3.25
N TYR A 53 -0.39 -0.40 3.82
CA TYR A 53 -1.35 -0.62 4.90
C TYR A 53 -2.73 0.00 4.61
N VAL A 54 -3.78 -0.66 5.11
CA VAL A 54 -5.12 -0.08 5.27
C VAL A 54 -5.53 -0.25 6.73
N ILE A 55 -5.97 0.84 7.35
CA ILE A 55 -6.41 0.86 8.76
C ILE A 55 -7.91 1.12 8.80
N GLY A 56 -8.65 0.22 9.43
CA GLY A 56 -10.08 0.37 9.67
C GLY A 56 -10.36 1.25 10.88
N GLN A 57 -11.51 1.93 10.89
CA GLN A 57 -11.97 2.71 12.04
C GLN A 57 -12.18 1.87 13.32
N ASP A 58 -12.34 0.56 13.16
CA ASP A 58 -12.45 -0.42 14.24
C ASP A 58 -11.09 -0.96 14.71
N GLY A 59 -9.98 -0.38 14.24
CA GLY A 59 -8.62 -0.74 14.63
C GLY A 59 -8.05 -1.97 13.92
N ARG A 60 -8.75 -2.55 12.93
CA ARG A 60 -8.16 -3.59 12.07
C ARG A 60 -7.08 -3.00 11.17
N ILE A 61 -6.00 -3.75 10.96
CA ILE A 61 -4.91 -3.37 10.05
C ILE A 61 -4.72 -4.48 9.03
N ALA A 62 -4.78 -4.15 7.74
CA ALA A 62 -4.40 -5.03 6.65
C ALA A 62 -3.08 -4.56 6.03
N GLN A 63 -2.12 -5.46 5.87
CA GLN A 63 -0.93 -5.21 5.06
C GLN A 63 -1.09 -5.84 3.67
N LEU A 64 -0.77 -5.10 2.61
CA LEU A 64 -1.08 -5.45 1.22
C LEU A 64 0.15 -5.47 0.32
N VAL A 65 1.19 -4.72 0.68
CA VAL A 65 2.52 -4.72 0.03
C VAL A 65 3.57 -4.84 1.14
N SER A 66 4.65 -5.60 0.89
CA SER A 66 5.77 -5.70 1.83
C SER A 66 6.43 -4.34 2.01
N GLU A 67 6.96 -4.03 3.20
CA GLU A 67 7.74 -2.79 3.37
C GLU A 67 9.07 -2.82 2.59
N ASP A 68 9.54 -4.01 2.19
CA ASP A 68 10.70 -4.17 1.30
C ASP A 68 10.36 -3.85 -0.16
N ASP A 69 9.08 -3.73 -0.51
CA ASP A 69 8.58 -3.48 -1.85
C ASP A 69 7.94 -2.08 -1.96
N THR A 70 7.75 -1.61 -3.19
CA THR A 70 7.25 -0.26 -3.47
C THR A 70 5.77 -0.26 -3.84
N ALA A 71 4.90 0.18 -2.92
CA ALA A 71 3.48 0.42 -3.22
C ALA A 71 3.26 1.69 -4.06
N TYR A 72 2.19 1.74 -4.84
CA TYR A 72 1.87 2.85 -5.75
C TYR A 72 0.82 3.78 -5.15
N HIS A 73 1.21 4.65 -4.21
CA HIS A 73 0.27 5.45 -3.41
C HIS A 73 0.43 6.98 -3.56
N ALA A 74 1.63 7.49 -3.86
CA ALA A 74 1.93 8.92 -3.80
C ALA A 74 1.77 9.67 -5.14
N GLY A 75 1.43 8.98 -6.23
CA GLY A 75 1.34 9.57 -7.58
C GLY A 75 2.69 10.00 -8.18
N ARG A 76 3.78 9.90 -7.41
CA ARG A 76 5.16 10.13 -7.83
C ARG A 76 6.02 8.95 -7.40
N TYR A 77 6.64 8.29 -8.38
CA TYR A 77 7.41 7.06 -8.14
C TYR A 77 8.63 7.29 -7.23
N ASP A 78 9.31 8.44 -7.35
CA ASP A 78 10.43 8.81 -6.49
C ASP A 78 10.05 8.99 -5.01
N VAL A 79 8.77 9.29 -4.75
CA VAL A 79 8.22 9.32 -3.39
C VAL A 79 7.89 7.90 -2.95
N ASN A 80 7.19 7.13 -3.79
CA ASN A 80 6.84 5.73 -3.50
C ASN A 80 8.06 4.90 -3.07
N LEU A 81 9.18 4.99 -3.82
CA LEU A 81 10.42 4.27 -3.51
C LEU A 81 10.93 4.53 -2.08
N ARG A 82 10.67 5.72 -1.53
CA ARG A 82 11.18 6.16 -0.23
C ARG A 82 10.11 6.28 0.85
N SER A 83 8.90 5.78 0.62
CA SER A 83 7.80 5.92 1.57
C SER A 83 7.02 4.65 1.85
N ILE A 84 6.53 4.56 3.08
CA ILE A 84 5.41 3.70 3.43
C ILE A 84 4.13 4.55 3.37
N GLY A 85 3.19 4.13 2.53
CA GLY A 85 1.81 4.64 2.48
C GLY A 85 0.81 3.57 2.82
#